data_AF-A0A382BX96-F1
#
_entry.id   AF-A0A382BX96-F1
#
_cell.length_a   1.000
_cell.length_b   1.000
_cell.length_c   1.000
_cell.angle_alpha   90.00
_cell.angle_beta   90.00
_cell.angle_gamma   90.00
#
_symmetry.space_group_name_H-M   'P 1'
#
loop_
_entity.id
_entity.type
_entity.pdbx_description
1 polymer ?
#
loop_
_entity_poly.entity_id
_entity_poly.type
_entity_poly.pdbx_seq_one_letter_code
_entity_poly.pdbx_strand_id
1 'polypeptide(L)' 'VVHRIGVIGGDGIGPEVVAEGLKVIAAAGVDLETVDYDLGGARYERDGTVLPDELL' A
#
# COMPACT_ATOMS: atom_id res chain seq x y z
N VAL A 1 -3.46 11.37 -17.71
CA VAL A 1 -3.03 11.99 -16.44
C VAL A 1 -2.66 10.84 -15.53
N VAL A 2 -1.48 10.85 -14.92
CA VAL A 2 -1.04 9.80 -14.00
C VAL A 2 -1.75 10.01 -12.67
N HIS A 3 -2.35 8.96 -12.11
CA HIS A 3 -3.01 9.04 -10.81
C HIS A 3 -2.02 8.63 -9.71
N ARG A 4 -1.92 9.46 -8.66
CA ARG A 4 -1.12 9.16 -7.47
C ARG A 4 -1.97 8.41 -6.45
N ILE A 5 -1.54 7.23 -6.04
CA ILE A 5 -2.28 6.35 -5.12
C ILE A 5 -1.41 5.95 -3.92
N GLY A 6 -2.04 5.90 -2.75
CA GLY A 6 -1.47 5.27 -1.57
C GLY A 6 -1.68 3.76 -1.61
N VAL A 7 -0.61 3.00 -1.35
CA VAL A 7 -0.63 1.54 -1.28
C VAL A 7 -0.46 1.11 0.17
N ILE A 8 -1.51 0.52 0.74
CA ILE A 8 -1.46 -0.12 2.06
C ILE A 8 -1.47 -1.63 1.81
N GLY A 9 -0.31 -2.27 2.01
CA GLY A 9 -0.12 -3.69 1.70
C GLY A 9 -0.95 -4.65 2.57
N GLY A 10 -1.37 -4.21 3.77
CA GLY A 10 -2.00 -5.08 4.76
C GLY A 10 -1.01 -6.04 5.41
N ASP A 11 -1.50 -7.16 5.93
CA ASP A 11 -0.73 -8.12 6.74
C ASP A 11 -0.85 -9.56 6.23
N GLY A 12 -0.06 -10.47 6.81
CA GLY A 12 -0.02 -11.86 6.37
C GLY A 12 0.47 -11.95 4.94
N ILE A 13 -0.37 -12.45 4.03
CA ILE A 13 -0.07 -12.51 2.58
C ILE A 13 -0.47 -11.25 1.81
N GLY A 14 -1.00 -10.24 2.51
CA GLY A 14 -1.50 -8.99 1.92
C GLY A 14 -0.47 -8.29 1.02
N PRO A 15 0.76 -8.01 1.50
CA PRO A 15 1.78 -7.34 0.71
C PRO A 15 2.07 -8.04 -0.62
N GLU A 16 2.16 -9.38 -0.62
CA GLU A 16 2.39 -10.19 -1.81
C GLU A 16 1.20 -10.11 -2.78
N VAL A 17 -0.03 -10.20 -2.27
CA VAL A 17 -1.25 -10.10 -3.09
C VAL A 17 -1.37 -8.71 -3.72
N VAL A 18 -1.10 -7.65 -2.97
CA VAL A 18 -1.14 -6.27 -3.47
C VAL A 18 -0.07 -6.04 -4.54
N ALA A 19 1.14 -6.59 -4.35
CA ALA A 19 2.20 -6.52 -5.35
C ALA A 19 1.79 -7.18 -6.68
N GLU A 20 1.12 -8.33 -6.66
CA GLU A 20 0.59 -8.94 -7.89
C GLU A 20 -0.53 -8.10 -8.52
N GLY A 21 -1.39 -7.48 -7.71
CA GLY A 21 -2.43 -6.56 -8.19
C GLY A 21 -1.85 -5.37 -8.96
N LEU A 22 -0.77 -4.76 -8.46
CA LEU A 22 -0.08 -3.67 -9.15
C LEU A 22 0.51 -4.10 -10.50
N LYS A 23 1.01 -5.34 -10.61
CA LYS A 23 1.47 -5.89 -11.91
C LYS A 23 0.34 -6.03 -12.90
N VAL A 24 -0.84 -6.48 -12.46
CA VAL A 24 -2.03 -6.59 -13.32
C VAL A 24 -2.47 -5.20 -13.81
N ILE A 25 -2.48 -4.20 -12.93
CA ILE A 25 -2.80 -2.81 -13.29
C ILE A 25 -1.83 -2.27 -14.34
N ALA A 26 -0.53 -2.47 -14.13
CA ALA A 26 0.50 -2.06 -15.09
C ALA A 26 0.31 -2.78 -16.45
N ALA A 27 0.03 -4.09 -16.43
CA ALA A 27 -0.25 -4.87 -17.63
C ALA A 27 -1.53 -4.43 -18.36
N ALA A 28 -2.50 -3.87 -17.64
CA ALA A 28 -3.71 -3.28 -18.22
C ALA A 28 -3.47 -1.89 -18.86
N GLY A 29 -2.25 -1.35 -18.79
CA GLY A 29 -1.88 -0.06 -19.38
C GLY A 29 -2.28 1.15 -18.54
N VAL A 30 -2.55 0.96 -17.25
CA VAL A 30 -2.87 2.05 -16.33
C VAL A 30 -1.58 2.52 -15.66
N ASP A 31 -1.24 3.79 -15.88
CA ASP A 31 -0.07 4.42 -15.28
C ASP A 31 -0.43 5.02 -13.90
N LEU A 32 0.27 4.54 -12.86
CA LEU A 32 0.06 4.94 -11.47
C LEU A 32 1.39 5.38 -10.84
N GLU A 33 1.34 6.48 -10.09
CA GLU A 33 2.38 6.84 -9.15
C GLU A 33 2.00 6.28 -7.78
N THR A 34 2.79 5.36 -7.23
CA THR A 34 2.47 4.70 -5.95
C THR A 34 3.26 5.28 -4.79
N VAL A 35 2.61 5.38 -3.63
CA VAL A 35 3.25 5.69 -2.34
C VAL A 35 2.92 4.57 -1.37
N ASP A 36 3.93 3.82 -0.96
CA ASP A 36 3.76 2.72 -0.01
C ASP A 36 3.62 3.24 1.43
N TYR A 37 2.64 2.69 2.15
CA TYR A 37 2.37 2.98 3.55
C TYR A 37 2.48 1.72 4.39
N ASP A 38 3.38 1.76 5.36
CA ASP A 38 3.44 0.78 6.46
C ASP A 38 2.32 1.10 7.45
N LEU A 39 1.09 0.68 7.18
CA LEU A 39 -0.08 0.87 8.05
C LEU A 39 -0.81 -0.45 8.32
N GLY A 40 -0.08 -1.57 8.26
CA GLY A 40 -0.58 -2.89 8.61
C GLY A 40 -0.65 -3.11 10.12
N GLY A 41 -1.42 -4.11 10.54
CA GLY A 41 -1.45 -4.66 11.89
C GLY A 41 -0.08 -5.08 12.42
N ALA A 42 0.84 -5.54 11.58
CA ALA A 42 2.21 -5.86 11.97
C ALA A 42 2.98 -4.62 12.49
N ARG A 43 2.72 -3.43 11.93
CA ARG A 43 3.25 -2.17 12.50
C ARG A 43 2.60 -1.87 13.83
N TYR A 44 1.28 -1.98 13.91
CA TYR A 44 0.56 -1.78 15.17
C TYR A 44 1.07 -2.70 16.29
N GLU A 45 1.31 -3.98 15.99
CA GLU A 45 1.89 -4.93 16.96
C GLU A 45 3.32 -4.56 17.36
N ARG A 46 4.09 -3.98 16.45
CA ARG A 46 5.48 -3.57 16.69
C ARG A 46 5.60 -2.32 17.56
N ASP A 47 4.78 -1.30 17.32
CA ASP A 47 4.97 0.03 17.94
C ASP A 47 3.68 0.73 18.40
N GLY A 48 2.52 0.11 18.24
CA GLY A 48 1.22 0.67 18.63
C GLY A 48 0.68 1.76 17.70
N THR A 49 1.38 2.07 16.61
CA THR A 49 0.95 3.10 15.65
C THR A 49 -0.25 2.61 14.84
N VAL A 50 -1.30 3.43 14.76
CA VAL A 50 -2.50 3.16 13.95
C VAL A 50 -2.49 4.00 12.67
N LEU A 51 -2.68 5.32 12.81
CA LEU A 51 -2.59 6.29 11.72
C LEU A 51 -1.89 7.55 12.27
N PRO A 52 -0.61 7.78 11.90
CA PRO A 52 0.11 8.99 12.30
C PRO A 52 -0.56 10.26 11.76
N ASP A 53 -0.56 11.32 12.56
CA ASP A 53 -1.10 12.62 12.16
C ASP A 53 -0.37 13.20 10.94
N GLU A 54 0.91 12.86 10.74
CA GLU A 54 1.69 13.31 9.58
C GLU A 54 1.24 12.69 8.24
N LEU A 55 0.37 11.68 8.28
CA LEU A 55 -0.21 11.02 7.10
C LEU A 55 -1.64 11.50 6.77
N LEU A 56 -2.21 12.41 7.55
CA LEU A 56 -3.49 13.08 7.29
C LEU A 56 -3.31 14.30 6.38
#